data_AF-A0A0L0N3I4-F1
#
_entry.id   AF-A0A0L0N3I4-F1
#
_cell.length_a   1.000
_cell.length_b   1.000
_cell.length_c   1.000
_cell.angle_alpha   90.00
_cell.angle_beta   90.00
_cell.angle_gamma   90.00
#
_symmetry.space_group_name_H-M   'P 1'
#
loop_
_entity.id
_entity.type
_entity.pdbx_description
1 polymer ?
#
loop_
_entity_poly.entity_id
_entity_poly.type
_entity_poly.pdbx_seq_one_letter_code
_entity_poly.pdbx_strand_id
1 'polypeptide(L)'
;MAMRSTRRISCWAVADRCKISQDDLEKYNPRANLCNTLVADEKVCCSAGTLPDTIPPGNPDGTCETKRVIGGDSCGSLASKCGLAPADFTKVNTKANLCSTLVGGQQVCCTRGKLPDLRPKPNPDGSCSTYTTIQDDSCSSIAASRDLTITEIEDFNSKT
;
A
#
# COMPACT_ATOMS: atom_id res chain seq x y z
N MET A 1 -37.55 -10.20 -23.78
CA MET A 1 -37.44 -9.66 -22.41
C MET A 1 -35.97 -9.38 -22.13
N ALA A 2 -35.55 -8.12 -22.25
CA ALA A 2 -34.15 -7.73 -22.12
C ALA A 2 -33.89 -7.20 -20.71
N MET A 3 -33.07 -7.88 -19.93
CA MET A 3 -32.35 -7.26 -18.83
C MET A 3 -30.87 -7.43 -19.11
N ARG A 4 -30.28 -6.37 -19.67
CA ARG A 4 -28.83 -6.19 -19.75
C ARG A 4 -28.31 -6.25 -18.31
N SER A 5 -27.70 -7.37 -17.94
CA SER A 5 -27.02 -7.56 -16.66
C SER A 5 -25.75 -6.70 -16.68
N THR A 6 -25.90 -5.41 -16.37
CA THR A 6 -24.78 -4.64 -15.82
C THR A 6 -24.28 -5.43 -14.62
N ARG A 7 -22.99 -5.81 -14.62
CA ARG A 7 -22.26 -6.54 -13.59
C ARG A 7 -22.45 -5.88 -12.22
N ARG A 8 -23.61 -6.07 -11.59
CA ARG A 8 -23.87 -5.60 -10.23
C ARG A 8 -23.15 -6.56 -9.31
N ILE A 9 -22.07 -6.06 -8.73
CA ILE A 9 -21.37 -6.73 -7.65
C ILE A 9 -22.30 -6.64 -6.44
N SER A 10 -22.93 -7.74 -6.09
CA SER A 10 -23.78 -7.88 -4.90
C SER A 10 -23.49 -9.23 -4.26
N CYS A 11 -23.69 -9.33 -2.94
CA CYS A 11 -23.50 -10.60 -2.23
C CYS A 11 -24.33 -11.73 -2.83
N TRP A 12 -25.57 -11.47 -3.22
CA TRP A 12 -26.41 -12.47 -3.87
C TRP A 12 -25.75 -13.04 -5.14
N ALA A 13 -25.23 -12.17 -6.02
CA ALA A 13 -24.58 -12.60 -7.25
C ALA A 13 -23.25 -13.34 -6.99
N VAL A 14 -22.56 -13.04 -5.88
CA VAL A 14 -21.35 -13.75 -5.47
C VAL A 14 -21.69 -15.11 -4.86
N ALA A 15 -22.67 -15.17 -3.96
CA ALA A 15 -23.14 -16.40 -3.32
C ALA A 15 -23.67 -17.41 -4.36
N ASP A 16 -24.43 -16.95 -5.37
CA ASP A 16 -24.88 -17.81 -6.47
C ASP A 16 -23.70 -18.39 -7.29
N ARG A 17 -22.64 -17.62 -7.52
CA ARG A 17 -21.42 -18.13 -8.18
C ARG A 17 -20.67 -19.13 -7.31
N CYS A 18 -20.63 -18.88 -6.00
CA CYS A 18 -20.08 -19.81 -5.01
C CYS A 18 -20.97 -21.06 -4.80
N LYS A 19 -22.22 -21.05 -5.27
CA LYS A 19 -23.23 -22.10 -5.02
C LYS A 19 -23.52 -22.32 -3.52
N ILE A 20 -23.60 -21.22 -2.77
CA ILE A 20 -23.91 -21.19 -1.33
C ILE A 20 -25.03 -20.17 -1.05
N SER A 21 -25.57 -20.18 0.17
CA SER A 21 -26.49 -19.14 0.62
C SER A 21 -25.76 -17.81 0.87
N GLN A 22 -26.49 -16.68 0.84
CA GLN A 22 -25.91 -15.39 1.25
C GLN A 22 -25.45 -15.43 2.72
N ASP A 23 -26.22 -16.09 3.59
CA ASP A 23 -25.88 -16.27 5.01
C ASP A 23 -24.55 -17.02 5.19
N ASP A 24 -24.31 -18.07 4.39
CA ASP A 24 -23.03 -18.77 4.38
C ASP A 24 -21.89 -17.88 3.85
N LEU A 25 -22.14 -17.06 2.82
CA LEU A 25 -21.15 -16.12 2.32
C LEU A 25 -20.74 -15.10 3.40
N GLU A 26 -21.70 -14.52 4.11
CA GLU A 26 -21.44 -13.59 5.22
C GLU A 26 -20.75 -14.29 6.40
N LYS A 27 -21.16 -15.54 6.72
CA LYS A 27 -20.52 -16.37 7.74
C LYS A 27 -19.05 -16.68 7.43
N TYR A 28 -18.72 -16.98 6.18
CA TYR A 28 -17.34 -17.28 5.78
C TYR A 28 -16.49 -16.02 5.64
N ASN A 29 -17.10 -14.85 5.55
CA ASN A 29 -16.43 -13.56 5.39
C ASN A 29 -16.93 -12.57 6.44
N PRO A 30 -16.61 -12.77 7.74
CA PRO A 30 -17.20 -12.04 8.86
C PRO A 30 -16.78 -10.56 8.98
N ARG A 31 -16.32 -9.94 7.88
CA ARG A 31 -16.00 -8.51 7.84
C ARG A 31 -17.28 -7.68 7.90
N ALA A 32 -17.27 -6.62 8.69
CA ALA A 32 -18.43 -5.73 8.84
C ALA A 32 -18.89 -5.18 7.48
N ASN A 33 -20.20 -5.15 7.27
CA ASN A 33 -20.85 -4.60 6.07
C ASN A 33 -20.36 -5.19 4.75
N LEU A 34 -19.92 -6.46 4.71
CA LEU A 34 -19.47 -7.16 3.49
C LEU A 34 -20.35 -6.83 2.28
N CYS A 35 -21.64 -7.09 2.39
CA CYS A 35 -22.57 -6.99 1.25
C CYS A 35 -22.86 -5.57 0.76
N ASN A 36 -22.49 -4.56 1.53
CA ASN A 36 -22.62 -3.16 1.15
C ASN A 36 -21.29 -2.54 0.68
N THR A 37 -20.19 -3.27 0.85
CA THR A 37 -18.82 -2.77 0.62
C THR A 37 -18.00 -3.70 -0.26
N LEU A 38 -18.64 -4.66 -0.93
CA LEU A 38 -18.00 -5.47 -1.96
C LEU A 38 -17.56 -4.59 -3.12
N VAL A 39 -16.32 -4.75 -3.56
CA VAL A 39 -15.75 -4.04 -4.71
C VAL A 39 -15.38 -5.00 -5.83
N ALA A 40 -15.11 -4.45 -7.02
CA ALA A 40 -14.64 -5.25 -8.15
C ALA A 40 -13.30 -5.94 -7.80
N ASP A 41 -13.14 -7.16 -8.28
CA ASP A 41 -11.93 -7.99 -8.12
C ASP A 41 -11.54 -8.32 -6.66
N GLU A 42 -12.43 -8.08 -5.69
CA GLU A 42 -12.27 -8.53 -4.32
C GLU A 42 -12.40 -10.06 -4.24
N LYS A 43 -11.41 -10.72 -3.62
CA LYS A 43 -11.48 -12.14 -3.28
C LYS A 43 -12.26 -12.33 -1.99
N VAL A 44 -13.17 -13.30 -1.98
CA VAL A 44 -13.94 -13.70 -0.79
C VAL A 44 -13.93 -15.23 -0.65
N CYS A 45 -14.16 -15.72 0.56
CA CYS A 45 -14.27 -17.13 0.87
C CYS A 45 -15.64 -17.67 0.42
N CYS A 46 -15.66 -18.75 -0.39
CA CYS A 46 -16.88 -19.52 -0.68
C CYS A 46 -17.07 -20.73 0.28
N SER A 47 -16.18 -20.89 1.27
CA SER A 47 -16.21 -21.95 2.28
C SER A 47 -15.58 -21.44 3.58
N ALA A 48 -15.68 -22.21 4.67
CA ALA A 48 -14.92 -21.91 5.89
C ALA A 48 -13.40 -21.84 5.63
N GLY A 49 -12.70 -20.99 6.36
CA GLY A 49 -11.24 -20.81 6.27
C GLY A 49 -10.82 -19.35 6.12
N THR A 50 -9.56 -19.13 5.75
CA THR A 50 -9.00 -17.81 5.42
C THR A 50 -8.62 -17.74 3.95
N LEU A 51 -8.65 -16.54 3.38
CA LEU A 51 -8.10 -16.33 2.03
C LEU A 51 -6.63 -16.76 1.98
N PRO A 52 -6.15 -17.28 0.84
CA PRO A 52 -4.73 -17.56 0.64
C PRO A 52 -3.88 -16.31 0.90
N ASP A 53 -2.76 -16.49 1.59
CA ASP A 53 -1.77 -15.44 1.75
C ASP A 53 -1.05 -15.22 0.41
N THR A 54 -1.36 -14.13 -0.26
CA THR A 54 -0.79 -13.78 -1.57
C THR A 54 0.34 -12.77 -1.49
N ILE A 55 0.75 -12.37 -0.29
CA ILE A 55 1.82 -11.38 -0.10
C ILE A 55 3.17 -12.09 -0.29
N PRO A 56 4.01 -11.65 -1.24
CA PRO A 56 5.32 -12.27 -1.43
C PRO A 56 6.21 -12.11 -0.18
N PRO A 57 7.17 -13.03 0.03
CA PRO A 57 8.14 -12.92 1.11
C PRO A 57 9.01 -11.67 0.95
N GLY A 58 9.54 -11.20 2.07
CA GLY A 58 10.51 -10.11 2.10
C GLY A 58 11.91 -10.53 1.67
N ASN A 59 12.80 -9.55 1.66
CA ASN A 59 14.23 -9.76 1.48
C ASN A 59 14.82 -10.54 2.67
N PRO A 60 15.95 -11.25 2.47
CA PRO A 60 16.61 -12.00 3.54
C PRO A 60 17.05 -11.17 4.75
N ASP A 61 17.25 -9.86 4.58
CA ASP A 61 17.63 -8.91 5.64
C ASP A 61 16.42 -8.41 6.46
N GLY A 62 15.22 -8.92 6.17
CA GLY A 62 13.98 -8.54 6.84
C GLY A 62 13.33 -7.26 6.28
N THR A 63 13.88 -6.68 5.21
CA THR A 63 13.26 -5.56 4.51
C THR A 63 12.26 -6.03 3.45
N CYS A 64 11.40 -5.14 2.99
CA CYS A 64 10.47 -5.37 1.90
C CYS A 64 11.05 -4.87 0.56
N GLU A 65 10.56 -5.42 -0.54
CA GLU A 65 10.69 -4.76 -1.84
C GLU A 65 9.79 -3.52 -1.85
N THR A 66 10.25 -2.45 -2.49
CA THR A 66 9.58 -1.14 -2.42
C THR A 66 9.17 -0.60 -3.77
N LYS A 67 8.16 0.29 -3.75
CA LYS A 67 7.83 1.21 -4.84
C LYS A 67 7.80 2.63 -4.31
N ARG A 68 8.27 3.55 -5.16
CA ARG A 68 8.25 4.99 -4.90
C ARG A 68 6.88 5.56 -5.26
N VAL A 69 6.32 6.37 -4.37
CA VAL A 69 5.13 7.19 -4.59
C VAL A 69 5.49 8.31 -5.58
N ILE A 70 4.67 8.48 -6.62
CA ILE A 70 4.76 9.62 -7.54
C ILE A 70 3.49 10.48 -7.47
N GLY A 71 3.54 11.67 -8.07
CA GLY A 71 2.38 12.57 -8.12
C GLY A 71 1.15 11.88 -8.72
N GLY A 72 0.01 11.96 -8.02
CA GLY A 72 -1.26 11.35 -8.43
C GLY A 72 -1.46 9.90 -7.98
N ASP A 73 -0.49 9.30 -7.28
CA ASP A 73 -0.70 7.97 -6.71
C ASP A 73 -1.75 7.95 -5.58
N SER A 74 -2.50 6.85 -5.55
CA SER A 74 -3.38 6.45 -4.45
C SER A 74 -2.94 5.08 -3.94
N CYS A 75 -3.42 4.66 -2.76
CA CYS A 75 -3.17 3.29 -2.31
C CYS A 75 -3.69 2.22 -3.27
N GLY A 76 -4.78 2.51 -4.02
CA GLY A 76 -5.27 1.62 -5.06
C GLY A 76 -4.28 1.47 -6.22
N SER A 77 -3.75 2.59 -6.75
CA SER A 77 -2.75 2.54 -7.83
C SER A 77 -1.45 1.90 -7.37
N LEU A 78 -1.00 2.17 -6.14
CA LEU A 78 0.20 1.56 -5.56
C LEU A 78 0.03 0.05 -5.35
N ALA A 79 -1.12 -0.40 -4.85
CA ALA A 79 -1.43 -1.82 -4.73
C ALA A 79 -1.35 -2.52 -6.09
N SER A 80 -1.95 -1.93 -7.14
CA SER A 80 -1.85 -2.44 -8.51
C SER A 80 -0.41 -2.47 -9.02
N LYS A 81 0.40 -1.43 -8.76
CA LYS A 81 1.83 -1.39 -9.12
C LYS A 81 2.66 -2.47 -8.40
N CYS A 82 2.25 -2.87 -7.21
CA CYS A 82 2.84 -3.99 -6.47
C CYS A 82 2.32 -5.37 -6.92
N GLY A 83 1.27 -5.42 -7.76
CA GLY A 83 0.57 -6.68 -8.05
C GLY A 83 -0.20 -7.24 -6.84
N LEU A 84 -0.55 -6.41 -5.88
CA LEU A 84 -1.27 -6.79 -4.65
C LEU A 84 -2.75 -6.42 -4.73
N ALA A 85 -3.58 -7.20 -4.04
CA ALA A 85 -4.93 -6.75 -3.71
C ALA A 85 -4.86 -5.55 -2.75
N PRO A 86 -5.84 -4.61 -2.78
CA PRO A 86 -5.83 -3.45 -1.87
C PRO A 86 -5.73 -3.82 -0.39
N ALA A 87 -6.41 -4.90 0.02
CA ALA A 87 -6.35 -5.40 1.39
C ALA A 87 -5.00 -6.02 1.78
N ASP A 88 -4.22 -6.50 0.80
CA ASP A 88 -2.87 -7.03 1.03
C ASP A 88 -1.85 -5.89 1.11
N PHE A 89 -2.03 -4.86 0.27
CA PHE A 89 -1.20 -3.65 0.32
C PHE A 89 -1.26 -2.97 1.70
N THR A 90 -2.46 -2.88 2.31
CA THR A 90 -2.61 -2.29 3.65
C THR A 90 -2.04 -3.15 4.77
N LYS A 91 -1.94 -4.48 4.59
CA LYS A 91 -1.28 -5.38 5.57
C LYS A 91 0.23 -5.14 5.64
N VAL A 92 0.89 -4.82 4.54
CA VAL A 92 2.34 -4.53 4.51
C VAL A 92 2.67 -3.05 4.67
N ASN A 93 1.66 -2.19 4.72
CA ASN A 93 1.81 -0.75 4.92
C ASN A 93 0.85 -0.24 6.00
N THR A 94 1.21 -0.48 7.27
CA THR A 94 0.29 -0.36 8.43
C THR A 94 0.16 1.03 9.03
N LYS A 95 0.85 2.04 8.47
CA LYS A 95 0.72 3.44 8.93
C LYS A 95 -0.72 3.90 8.72
N ALA A 96 -1.41 4.22 9.82
CA ALA A 96 -2.87 4.43 9.84
C ALA A 96 -3.39 5.47 8.84
N ASN A 97 -2.63 6.53 8.59
CA ASN A 97 -2.99 7.61 7.67
C ASN A 97 -2.25 7.56 6.33
N LEU A 98 -1.55 6.47 6.02
CA LEU A 98 -0.71 6.39 4.82
C LEU A 98 -1.45 6.85 3.56
N CYS A 99 -2.65 6.31 3.32
CA CYS A 99 -3.40 6.55 2.10
C CYS A 99 -3.95 7.98 1.96
N SER A 100 -4.00 8.75 3.04
CA SER A 100 -4.40 10.16 3.03
C SER A 100 -3.21 11.12 3.12
N THR A 101 -1.99 10.60 3.36
CA THR A 101 -0.78 11.41 3.54
C THR A 101 0.36 10.95 2.64
N LEU A 102 0.06 10.39 1.46
CA LEU A 102 1.08 10.00 0.49
C LEU A 102 1.85 11.24 0.02
N VAL A 103 3.18 11.17 0.07
CA VAL A 103 4.07 12.24 -0.41
C VAL A 103 4.93 11.70 -1.54
N GLY A 104 5.07 12.48 -2.62
CA GLY A 104 5.95 12.13 -3.72
C GLY A 104 7.38 11.88 -3.23
N GLY A 105 7.98 10.76 -3.66
CA GLY A 105 9.30 10.34 -3.21
C GLY A 105 9.29 9.32 -2.06
N GLN A 106 8.22 9.26 -1.27
CA GLN A 106 8.05 8.25 -0.22
C GLN A 106 8.13 6.82 -0.79
N GLN A 107 8.69 5.87 -0.04
CA GLN A 107 8.58 4.44 -0.37
C GLN A 107 7.41 3.76 0.34
N VAL A 108 6.83 2.75 -0.32
CA VAL A 108 5.87 1.81 0.26
C VAL A 108 6.34 0.38 0.02
N CYS A 109 5.97 -0.54 0.91
CA CYS A 109 6.28 -1.96 0.77
C CYS A 109 5.33 -2.65 -0.22
N CYS A 110 5.87 -3.54 -1.05
CA CYS A 110 5.12 -4.47 -1.90
C CYS A 110 5.22 -5.94 -1.44
N THR A 111 6.07 -6.22 -0.46
CA THR A 111 6.26 -7.56 0.11
C THR A 111 6.32 -7.48 1.63
N ARG A 112 6.37 -8.62 2.32
CA ARG A 112 6.55 -8.66 3.78
C ARG A 112 7.88 -8.02 4.18
N GLY A 113 7.95 -7.44 5.36
CA GLY A 113 9.19 -6.87 5.91
C GLY A 113 9.03 -5.41 6.32
N LYS A 114 10.14 -4.81 6.75
CA LYS A 114 10.22 -3.38 7.07
C LYS A 114 10.65 -2.57 5.85
N LEU A 115 10.32 -1.28 5.81
CA LEU A 115 10.95 -0.40 4.84
C LEU A 115 12.48 -0.41 5.04
N PRO A 116 13.28 -0.49 3.97
CA PRO A 116 14.71 -0.25 4.05
C PRO A 116 15.00 1.14 4.62
N ASP A 117 16.06 1.25 5.43
CA ASP A 117 16.57 2.55 5.89
C ASP A 117 17.19 3.28 4.69
N LEU A 118 16.59 4.41 4.32
CA LEU A 118 17.04 5.26 3.21
C LEU A 118 17.79 6.50 3.69
N ARG A 119 18.05 6.63 4.98
CA ARG A 119 18.73 7.80 5.54
C ARG A 119 20.14 7.91 4.97
N PRO A 120 20.51 9.04 4.36
CA PRO A 120 21.86 9.25 3.87
C PRO A 120 22.88 9.10 5.00
N LYS A 121 23.94 8.34 4.73
CA LYS A 121 25.05 8.16 5.67
C LYS A 121 26.16 9.17 5.34
N PRO A 122 26.92 9.65 6.34
CA PRO A 122 28.13 10.42 6.08
C PRO A 122 29.08 9.68 5.13
N ASN A 123 29.85 10.44 4.37
CA ASN A 123 30.91 9.91 3.53
C ASN A 123 32.00 9.25 4.41
N PRO A 124 32.84 8.36 3.86
CA PRO A 124 33.90 7.69 4.63
C PRO A 124 34.90 8.64 5.30
N ASP A 125 35.07 9.86 4.75
CA ASP A 125 35.93 10.91 5.29
C ASP A 125 35.26 11.75 6.41
N GLY A 126 34.02 11.40 6.78
CA GLY A 126 33.23 12.10 7.79
C GLY A 126 32.49 13.34 7.28
N SER A 127 32.65 13.72 6.00
CA SER A 127 31.86 14.79 5.40
C SER A 127 30.39 14.38 5.22
N CYS A 128 29.48 15.36 5.20
CA CYS A 128 28.06 15.07 5.04
C CYS A 128 27.74 14.53 3.64
N SER A 129 26.70 13.69 3.54
CA SER A 129 26.12 13.34 2.25
C SER A 129 25.46 14.58 1.65
N THR A 130 25.82 14.92 0.41
CA THR A 130 25.29 16.10 -0.28
C THR A 130 24.17 15.72 -1.23
N TYR A 131 23.26 16.67 -1.45
CA TYR A 131 22.23 16.57 -2.47
C TYR A 131 22.12 17.91 -3.20
N THR A 132 22.20 17.86 -4.53
CA THR A 132 21.91 19.01 -5.37
C THR A 132 20.43 19.00 -5.68
N THR A 133 19.73 20.04 -5.23
CA THR A 133 18.30 20.21 -5.53
C THR A 133 18.10 20.41 -7.02
N ILE A 134 16.98 19.89 -7.53
CA ILE A 134 16.55 20.06 -8.91
C ILE A 134 15.24 20.85 -8.97
N GLN A 135 14.80 21.16 -10.18
CA GLN A 135 13.50 21.81 -10.39
C GLN A 135 12.38 20.97 -9.74
N ASP A 136 11.45 21.66 -9.09
CA ASP A 136 10.28 21.10 -8.38
C ASP A 136 10.61 20.30 -7.11
N ASP A 137 11.85 20.33 -6.63
CA ASP A 137 12.16 19.84 -5.29
C ASP A 137 11.46 20.69 -4.22
N SER A 138 11.02 19.99 -3.17
CA SER A 138 10.48 20.59 -1.95
C SER A 138 11.11 19.89 -0.75
N CYS A 139 11.14 20.55 0.41
CA CYS A 139 11.63 19.90 1.64
C CYS A 139 10.87 18.59 1.92
N SER A 140 9.56 18.55 1.64
CA SER A 140 8.74 17.36 1.84
C SER A 140 9.11 16.21 0.89
N SER A 141 9.35 16.47 -0.40
CA SER A 141 9.73 15.43 -1.37
C SER A 141 11.15 14.91 -1.13
N ILE A 142 12.08 15.80 -0.76
CA ILE A 142 13.45 15.44 -0.40
C ILE A 142 13.46 14.57 0.87
N ALA A 143 12.72 15.00 1.90
CA ALA A 143 12.61 14.31 3.18
C ALA A 143 12.02 12.91 2.99
N ALA A 144 10.86 12.82 2.32
CA ALA A 144 10.18 11.56 2.04
C ALA A 144 11.05 10.57 1.24
N SER A 145 11.84 11.07 0.29
CA SER A 145 12.75 10.24 -0.53
C SER A 145 13.94 9.66 0.24
N ARG A 146 14.25 10.21 1.41
CA ARG A 146 15.46 9.93 2.19
C ARG A 146 15.18 9.45 3.61
N ASP A 147 13.92 9.11 3.90
CA ASP A 147 13.48 8.71 5.23
C ASP A 147 13.89 9.72 6.33
N LEU A 148 13.82 11.00 5.98
CA LEU A 148 14.03 12.13 6.86
C LEU A 148 12.70 12.82 7.15
N THR A 149 12.68 13.61 8.21
CA THR A 149 11.67 14.63 8.48
C THR A 149 12.10 15.97 7.90
N ILE A 150 11.15 16.89 7.70
CA ILE A 150 11.46 18.26 7.28
C ILE A 150 12.37 18.95 8.32
N THR A 151 12.07 18.77 9.61
CA THR A 151 12.89 19.31 10.70
C THR A 151 14.32 18.80 10.67
N GLU A 152 14.55 17.51 10.37
CA GLU A 152 15.92 17.00 10.23
C GLU A 152 16.67 17.66 9.06
N ILE A 153 15.98 17.91 7.93
CA ILE A 153 16.59 18.67 6.82
C ILE A 153 16.96 20.07 7.28
N GLU A 154 16.06 20.78 7.95
CA GLU A 154 16.29 22.15 8.43
C GLU A 154 17.45 22.19 9.44
N ASP A 155 17.49 21.25 10.39
CA ASP A 155 18.52 21.15 11.41
C ASP A 155 19.91 20.88 10.80
N PHE A 156 19.99 19.97 9.83
CA PHE A 156 21.25 19.65 9.14
C PHE A 156 21.82 20.84 8.34
N ASN A 157 20.95 21.80 7.95
CA ASN A 157 21.30 22.96 7.14
C ASN A 157 21.17 24.29 7.92
N SER A 158 21.18 24.24 9.25
CA SER A 158 21.02 25.43 10.12
C SER A 158 22.23 26.38 10.17
N LYS A 159 23.37 25.96 9.61
CA LYS A 159 24.66 26.69 9.66
C LYS A 159 25.18 27.10 8.28
N THR A 160 24.35 26.99 7.27
CA THR A 160 24.63 27.40 5.88
C THR A 160 23.78 28.60 5.53
#